data_AF-A0A1Q3HYG1-F1
#
_entry.id   AF-A0A1Q3HYG1-F1
#
_cell.length_a   1.000
_cell.length_b   1.000
_cell.length_c   1.000
_cell.angle_alpha   90.00
_cell.angle_beta   90.00
_cell.angle_gamma   90.00
#
_symmetry.space_group_name_H-M   'P 1'
#
loop_
_entity.id
_entity.type
_entity.pdbx_description
1 polymer ?
#
loop_
_entity_poly.entity_id
_entity_poly.type
_entity_poly.pdbx_seq_one_letter_code
_entity_poly.pdbx_strand_id
1 'polypeptide(L)'
;MTVGLCTWVATGCEAFAEQDSGEVDVGAIRSGVSVASGTVGGKAVWAHFSNPPAFAGRDYTIITELRRLIDSTPAGATIRGTIHSISIDGVADSLLAAQNRGVSVSVVLDGKNATSTDPAVATIKKLTNHRFCTNSSGGGGCIGTSAAGNMHTKMFTFSQTRDPNGVARPYVVWFGSSNLTYASGPDAFNNTVTIYDAVTLYDGFNANFSDMWNRRHFSGNDYYDSASGRGYYLANPADGYASPEGLNQTDTIVTRLNDVTPDANCRLRIGMSFVTTGRPEILAQVKRYRAGGCAVWMVVGGDSTDGISMPQSVYNELLDAGVNIRRKDKVHDKFFLVYGKYGTSYGYRVYSGSQNWSQDALNENEEMFVKMAPETGTVHPLYNGFYNHFNDAYNNGVTCSKANYPCR
;
A
#
# COMPACT_ATOMS: atom_id res chain seq x y z
N MET A 1 -62.08 -13.69 -32.06
CA MET A 1 -61.77 -12.70 -33.11
C MET A 1 -60.87 -11.63 -32.50
N THR A 2 -59.77 -11.33 -33.19
CA THR A 2 -58.87 -10.16 -33.04
C THR A 2 -58.14 -10.04 -31.68
N VAL A 3 -56.97 -10.65 -31.50
CA VAL A 3 -55.60 -10.18 -31.88
C VAL A 3 -55.23 -8.82 -31.29
N GLY A 4 -54.18 -8.83 -30.46
CA GLY A 4 -53.44 -7.65 -30.00
C GLY A 4 -52.15 -8.07 -29.29
N LEU A 5 -51.16 -8.56 -30.05
CA LEU A 5 -49.77 -8.59 -29.61
C LEU A 5 -49.26 -7.16 -29.53
N CYS A 6 -48.61 -6.80 -28.42
CA CYS A 6 -47.68 -5.68 -28.39
C CYS A 6 -46.42 -6.09 -27.64
N THR A 7 -45.39 -6.44 -28.42
CA THR A 7 -44.00 -6.49 -27.99
C THR A 7 -43.50 -5.09 -27.67
N TRP A 8 -42.88 -4.90 -26.52
CA TRP A 8 -41.95 -3.78 -26.28
C TRP A 8 -40.63 -4.32 -25.74
N VAL A 9 -39.58 -3.98 -26.49
CA VAL A 9 -38.18 -4.23 -26.22
C VAL A 9 -37.61 -3.02 -25.48
N ALA A 10 -36.76 -3.29 -24.48
CA ALA A 10 -35.70 -2.46 -23.90
C ALA A 10 -36.04 -1.06 -23.35
N THR A 11 -35.81 -0.90 -22.05
CA THR A 11 -35.12 0.22 -21.35
C THR A 11 -35.26 -0.05 -19.85
N GLY A 12 -34.25 -0.05 -18.99
CA GLY A 12 -32.81 0.13 -19.11
C GLY A 12 -32.18 -0.30 -17.78
N CYS A 13 -30.92 -0.71 -17.81
CA CYS A 13 -30.12 -0.69 -16.59
C CYS A 13 -29.97 0.78 -16.19
N GLU A 14 -30.62 1.20 -15.11
CA GLU A 14 -30.21 2.41 -14.44
C GLU A 14 -28.82 2.16 -13.85
N ALA A 15 -27.82 2.74 -14.50
CA ALA A 15 -26.55 2.98 -13.86
C ALA A 15 -26.83 3.89 -12.67
N PHE A 16 -26.51 3.44 -11.46
CA PHE A 16 -26.27 4.36 -10.36
C PHE A 16 -25.12 5.28 -10.78
N ALA A 17 -25.48 6.45 -11.30
CA ALA A 17 -24.55 7.54 -11.43
C ALA A 17 -24.23 8.01 -10.00
N GLU A 18 -23.01 7.73 -9.54
CA GLU A 18 -22.43 8.51 -8.44
C GLU A 18 -22.43 9.95 -8.93
N GLN A 19 -23.36 10.75 -8.39
CA GLN A 19 -23.69 12.06 -8.89
C GLN A 19 -22.44 12.94 -8.83
N ASP A 20 -21.96 13.37 -10.00
CA ASP A 20 -20.82 14.27 -10.15
C ASP A 20 -21.27 15.69 -9.80
N SER A 21 -21.50 15.97 -8.52
CA SER A 21 -21.95 17.30 -8.08
C SER A 21 -20.80 18.29 -7.95
N GLY A 22 -19.53 17.88 -8.07
CA GLY A 22 -18.41 18.74 -7.67
C GLY A 22 -18.49 19.18 -6.20
N GLU A 23 -19.48 18.69 -5.43
CA GLU A 23 -19.56 18.84 -4.00
C GLU A 23 -18.69 17.76 -3.37
N VAL A 24 -17.91 18.21 -2.41
CA VAL A 24 -17.34 17.36 -1.37
C VAL A 24 -18.47 16.46 -0.89
N ASP A 25 -18.31 15.13 -0.99
CA ASP A 25 -19.10 14.22 -0.17
C ASP A 25 -18.67 14.48 1.28
N VAL A 26 -19.25 15.54 1.87
CA VAL A 26 -19.27 15.83 3.30
C VAL A 26 -20.25 14.85 3.98
N GLY A 27 -20.26 13.60 3.51
CA GLY A 27 -20.93 12.49 4.15
C GLY A 27 -20.65 12.57 5.64
N ALA A 28 -21.76 12.61 6.39
CA ALA A 28 -21.82 12.73 7.85
C ALA A 28 -20.62 12.06 8.51
N ILE A 29 -20.01 12.71 9.52
CA ILE A 29 -18.89 12.19 10.33
C ILE A 29 -19.11 10.70 10.59
N ARG A 30 -18.51 9.84 9.77
CA ARG A 30 -18.55 8.40 9.96
C ARG A 30 -17.46 8.09 10.97
N SER A 31 -17.73 7.14 11.87
CA SER A 31 -16.65 6.56 12.67
C SER A 31 -15.56 6.08 11.71
N GLY A 32 -14.30 6.48 11.95
CA GLY A 32 -13.22 6.18 11.04
C GLY A 32 -13.15 4.68 10.71
N VAL A 33 -12.94 4.36 9.44
CA VAL A 33 -12.88 2.95 9.02
C VAL A 33 -11.58 2.34 9.54
N SER A 34 -11.68 1.26 10.31
CA SER A 34 -10.52 0.52 10.81
C SER A 34 -10.30 -0.78 10.03
N VAL A 35 -11.36 -1.33 9.43
CA VAL A 35 -11.31 -2.62 8.75
C VAL A 35 -12.27 -2.70 7.57
N ALA A 36 -11.87 -3.41 6.53
CA ALA A 36 -12.74 -3.83 5.43
C ALA A 36 -12.40 -5.26 4.99
N SER A 37 -13.38 -6.02 4.51
CA SER A 37 -13.13 -7.37 4.04
C SER A 37 -14.10 -7.82 2.97
N GLY A 38 -13.65 -8.80 2.19
CA GLY A 38 -14.43 -9.37 1.13
C GLY A 38 -13.67 -10.43 0.37
N THR A 39 -14.14 -10.69 -0.84
CA THR A 39 -13.49 -11.61 -1.77
C THR A 39 -13.00 -10.83 -2.98
N VAL A 40 -11.70 -10.87 -3.25
CA VAL A 40 -11.09 -10.28 -4.45
C VAL A 40 -10.40 -11.40 -5.21
N GLY A 41 -10.65 -11.52 -6.51
CA GLY A 41 -10.12 -12.62 -7.34
C GLY A 41 -10.45 -14.02 -6.78
N GLY A 42 -11.58 -14.19 -6.09
CA GLY A 42 -11.95 -15.47 -5.46
C GLY A 42 -11.17 -15.83 -4.18
N LYS A 43 -10.38 -14.91 -3.61
CA LYS A 43 -9.67 -15.10 -2.34
C LYS A 43 -10.22 -14.17 -1.27
N ALA A 44 -10.24 -14.64 -0.03
CA ALA A 44 -10.57 -13.81 1.12
C ALA A 44 -9.49 -12.76 1.32
N VAL A 45 -9.91 -11.50 1.48
CA VAL A 45 -9.03 -10.35 1.68
C VAL A 45 -9.56 -9.52 2.85
N TRP A 46 -8.64 -9.07 3.69
CA TRP A 46 -8.89 -8.11 4.77
C TRP A 46 -7.95 -6.93 4.61
N ALA A 47 -8.49 -5.71 4.67
CA ALA A 47 -7.73 -4.49 4.81
C ALA A 47 -7.89 -3.94 6.22
N HIS A 48 -6.79 -3.48 6.80
CA HIS A 48 -6.76 -2.82 8.10
C HIS A 48 -6.12 -1.46 7.96
N PHE A 49 -6.72 -0.48 8.62
CA PHE A 49 -6.33 0.92 8.55
C PHE A 49 -6.00 1.43 9.96
N SER A 50 -5.00 2.30 10.06
CA SER A 50 -4.84 3.12 11.26
C SER A 50 -5.34 4.54 10.95
N ASN A 51 -6.20 5.08 11.80
CA ASN A 51 -6.75 6.43 11.71
C ASN A 51 -6.64 7.09 13.10
N PRO A 52 -5.44 7.60 13.48
CA PRO A 52 -5.20 8.08 14.84
C PRO A 52 -6.22 9.13 15.33
N PRO A 53 -6.67 10.12 14.52
CA PRO A 53 -7.71 11.06 14.93
C PRO A 53 -9.04 10.40 15.34
N ALA A 54 -9.42 9.27 14.74
CA ALA A 54 -10.63 8.53 15.13
C ALA A 54 -10.45 7.72 16.45
N PHE A 55 -9.21 7.55 16.91
CA PHE A 55 -8.85 6.74 18.09
C PHE A 55 -8.01 7.53 19.10
N ALA A 56 -8.43 8.76 19.42
CA ALA A 56 -7.81 9.61 20.45
C ALA A 56 -6.30 9.87 20.24
N GLY A 57 -5.86 9.93 18.98
CA GLY A 57 -4.49 10.25 18.60
C GLY A 57 -3.57 9.05 18.40
N ARG A 58 -4.02 7.82 18.65
CA ARG A 58 -3.24 6.60 18.43
C ARG A 58 -4.12 5.40 18.08
N ASP A 59 -3.87 4.75 16.96
CA ASP A 59 -4.65 3.62 16.47
C ASP A 59 -3.79 2.37 16.26
N TYR A 60 -3.97 1.35 17.12
CA TYR A 60 -3.24 0.09 17.05
C TYR A 60 -3.86 -0.94 16.09
N THR A 61 -4.90 -0.64 15.33
CA THR A 61 -5.63 -1.62 14.52
C THR A 61 -4.71 -2.50 13.67
N ILE A 62 -3.80 -1.91 12.91
CA ILE A 62 -2.83 -2.64 12.07
C ILE A 62 -1.86 -3.49 12.90
N ILE A 63 -1.37 -2.94 14.01
CA ILE A 63 -0.40 -3.61 14.90
C ILE A 63 -1.05 -4.81 15.58
N THR A 64 -2.29 -4.65 16.05
CA THR A 64 -3.09 -5.72 16.64
C THR A 64 -3.34 -6.83 15.63
N GLU A 65 -3.67 -6.50 14.38
CA GLU A 65 -3.85 -7.52 13.34
C GLU A 65 -2.57 -8.29 13.04
N LEU A 66 -1.43 -7.61 12.88
CA LEU A 66 -0.16 -8.30 12.61
C LEU A 66 0.19 -9.25 13.77
N ARG A 67 0.04 -8.80 15.01
CA ARG A 67 0.23 -9.65 16.20
C ARG A 67 -0.72 -10.84 16.19
N ARG A 68 -2.00 -10.64 15.88
CA ARG A 68 -2.99 -11.72 15.77
C ARG A 68 -2.55 -12.79 14.76
N LEU A 69 -2.04 -12.39 13.58
CA LEU A 69 -1.52 -13.32 12.56
C LEU A 69 -0.30 -14.10 13.08
N ILE A 70 0.64 -13.44 13.76
CA ILE A 70 1.83 -14.07 14.35
C ILE A 70 1.45 -15.05 15.46
N ASP A 71 0.60 -14.61 16.40
CA ASP A 71 0.19 -15.38 17.57
C ASP A 71 -0.67 -16.59 17.17
N SER A 72 -1.45 -16.46 16.09
CA SER A 72 -2.29 -17.54 15.54
C SER A 72 -1.52 -18.54 14.67
N THR A 73 -0.24 -18.32 14.40
CA THR A 73 0.58 -19.24 13.61
C THR A 73 0.92 -20.48 14.46
N PRO A 74 0.53 -21.70 14.03
CA PRO A 74 0.71 -22.92 14.81
C PRO A 74 2.17 -23.41 14.79
N ALA A 75 2.56 -24.20 15.79
CA ALA A 75 3.86 -24.87 15.82
C ALA A 75 4.10 -25.69 14.53
N GLY A 76 5.33 -25.69 14.02
CA GLY A 76 5.69 -26.33 12.75
C GLY A 76 5.38 -25.52 11.50
N ALA A 77 4.63 -24.41 11.60
CA ALA A 77 4.46 -23.45 10.50
C ALA A 77 5.63 -22.46 10.41
N THR A 78 5.63 -21.63 9.37
CA THR A 78 6.70 -20.68 9.05
C THR A 78 6.17 -19.25 8.94
N ILE A 79 6.95 -18.31 9.49
CA ILE A 79 6.77 -16.85 9.33
C ILE A 79 8.02 -16.29 8.66
N ARG A 80 7.85 -15.50 7.59
CA ARG A 80 8.90 -14.67 7.00
C ARG A 80 8.47 -13.22 7.02
N GLY A 81 9.30 -12.32 7.56
CA GLY A 81 8.94 -10.91 7.75
C GLY A 81 10.01 -9.93 7.28
N THR A 82 9.60 -8.89 6.57
CA THR A 82 10.45 -7.74 6.24
C THR A 82 9.98 -6.54 7.07
N ILE A 83 10.90 -5.92 7.80
CA ILE A 83 10.59 -4.83 8.73
C ILE A 83 11.51 -3.65 8.48
N HIS A 84 11.00 -2.58 7.87
CA HIS A 84 11.82 -1.37 7.67
C HIS A 84 12.33 -0.79 8.99
N SER A 85 11.47 -0.64 10.00
CA SER A 85 11.89 -0.20 11.32
C SER A 85 10.95 -0.72 12.40
N ILE A 86 11.50 -0.94 13.61
CA ILE A 86 10.78 -1.50 14.75
C ILE A 86 11.12 -0.78 16.06
N SER A 87 10.08 -0.40 16.80
CA SER A 87 10.14 -0.02 18.22
C SER A 87 8.94 -0.49 19.03
N ILE A 88 8.00 -1.21 18.40
CA ILE A 88 6.83 -1.76 19.07
C ILE A 88 7.19 -3.13 19.67
N ASP A 89 7.43 -3.13 20.98
CA ASP A 89 7.79 -4.32 21.76
C ASP A 89 6.83 -5.49 21.51
N GLY A 90 5.52 -5.23 21.51
CA GLY A 90 4.50 -6.26 21.36
C GLY A 90 4.60 -7.05 20.04
N VAL A 91 5.15 -6.47 18.97
CA VAL A 91 5.39 -7.21 17.72
C VAL A 91 6.64 -8.08 17.85
N ALA A 92 7.72 -7.54 18.39
CA ALA A 92 8.95 -8.30 18.62
C ALA A 92 8.73 -9.48 19.58
N ASP A 93 7.95 -9.25 20.64
CA ASP A 93 7.57 -10.27 21.63
C ASP A 93 6.70 -11.35 21.01
N SER A 94 5.70 -10.99 20.18
CA SER A 94 4.88 -11.97 19.45
C SER A 94 5.74 -12.85 18.52
N LEU A 95 6.73 -12.28 17.83
CA LEU A 95 7.64 -13.06 16.98
C LEU A 95 8.51 -14.02 17.81
N LEU A 96 9.07 -13.56 18.93
CA LEU A 96 9.86 -14.42 19.82
C LEU A 96 9.00 -15.52 20.45
N ALA A 97 7.76 -15.19 20.84
CA ALA A 97 6.81 -16.16 21.37
C ALA A 97 6.41 -17.21 20.31
N ALA A 98 6.25 -16.81 19.04
CA ALA A 98 6.02 -17.75 17.94
C ALA A 98 7.20 -18.70 17.76
N GLN A 99 8.44 -18.20 17.77
CA GLN A 99 9.63 -19.04 17.73
C GLN A 99 9.66 -20.03 18.91
N ASN A 100 9.43 -19.57 20.13
CA ASN A 100 9.43 -20.42 21.34
C ASN A 100 8.31 -21.47 21.32
N ARG A 101 7.20 -21.18 20.62
CA ARG A 101 6.10 -22.13 20.38
C ARG A 101 6.46 -23.19 19.33
N GLY A 102 7.57 -23.07 18.61
CA GLY A 102 8.01 -23.99 17.58
C GLY A 102 7.66 -23.56 16.15
N VAL A 103 7.39 -22.27 15.92
CA VAL A 103 7.25 -21.69 14.58
C VAL A 103 8.63 -21.36 14.01
N SER A 104 8.88 -21.67 12.73
CA SER A 104 10.08 -21.20 12.04
C SER A 104 9.94 -19.71 11.68
N VAL A 105 10.53 -18.83 12.49
CA VAL A 105 10.48 -17.38 12.26
C VAL A 105 11.78 -16.91 11.61
N SER A 106 11.67 -16.19 10.49
CA SER A 106 12.79 -15.52 9.81
C SER A 106 12.45 -14.06 9.51
N VAL A 107 13.32 -13.13 9.90
CA VAL A 107 13.10 -11.70 9.65
C VAL A 107 14.30 -11.01 9.00
N VAL A 108 14.03 -10.10 8.05
CA VAL A 108 15.00 -9.15 7.51
C VAL A 108 14.59 -7.73 7.91
N LEU A 109 15.55 -6.91 8.31
CA LEU A 109 15.34 -5.55 8.76
C LEU A 109 16.28 -4.59 8.08
N ASP A 110 15.88 -3.33 7.94
CA ASP A 110 16.78 -2.29 7.44
C ASP A 110 18.01 -2.20 8.34
N GLY A 111 19.18 -2.04 7.70
CA GLY A 111 20.46 -1.98 8.38
C GLY A 111 20.58 -0.93 9.46
N LYS A 112 19.86 0.17 9.33
CA LYS A 112 19.87 1.28 10.30
C LYS A 112 19.31 0.86 11.67
N ASN A 113 18.55 -0.23 11.75
CA ASN A 113 18.07 -0.76 13.03
C ASN A 113 19.18 -1.52 13.80
N ALA A 114 20.26 -1.95 13.15
CA ALA A 114 21.25 -2.84 13.75
C ALA A 114 21.92 -2.25 15.01
N THR A 115 22.15 -0.94 14.99
CA THR A 115 22.78 -0.17 16.07
C THR A 115 21.79 0.42 17.07
N SER A 116 20.48 0.24 16.84
CA SER A 116 19.44 0.72 17.76
C SER A 116 19.54 0.00 19.11
N THR A 117 19.32 0.78 20.18
CA THR A 117 19.23 0.31 21.58
C THR A 117 17.79 0.08 22.02
N ASP A 118 16.82 0.20 21.11
CA ASP A 118 15.41 -0.02 21.40
C ASP A 118 15.15 -1.47 21.90
N PRO A 119 14.33 -1.67 22.95
CA PRO A 119 14.04 -3.01 23.47
C PRO A 119 13.46 -3.97 22.43
N ALA A 120 12.65 -3.49 21.49
CA ALA A 120 12.09 -4.33 20.43
C ALA A 120 13.20 -4.91 19.54
N VAL A 121 14.24 -4.11 19.23
CA VAL A 121 15.42 -4.57 18.47
C VAL A 121 16.23 -5.58 19.29
N ALA A 122 16.38 -5.37 20.59
CA ALA A 122 17.01 -6.35 21.48
C ALA A 122 16.25 -7.69 21.53
N THR A 123 14.92 -7.65 21.47
CA THR A 123 14.08 -8.86 21.36
C THR A 123 14.22 -9.53 19.99
N ILE A 124 14.23 -8.78 18.89
CA ILE A 124 14.47 -9.33 17.54
C ILE A 124 15.81 -10.08 17.45
N LYS A 125 16.87 -9.56 18.10
CA LYS A 125 18.18 -10.22 18.15
C LYS A 125 18.17 -11.59 18.87
N LYS A 126 17.10 -11.93 19.61
CA LYS A 126 16.90 -13.26 20.23
C LYS A 126 16.27 -14.28 19.26
N LEU A 127 15.78 -13.85 18.10
CA LEU A 127 15.31 -14.77 17.07
C LEU A 127 16.50 -15.54 16.49
N THR A 128 16.33 -16.85 16.29
CA THR A 128 17.33 -17.72 15.67
C THR A 128 17.67 -17.25 14.26
N ASN A 129 16.67 -16.79 13.50
CA ASN A 129 16.85 -16.31 12.14
C ASN A 129 16.45 -14.83 12.03
N HIS A 130 17.41 -13.93 12.23
CA HIS A 130 17.25 -12.51 11.95
C HIS A 130 18.43 -12.00 11.10
N ARG A 131 18.17 -11.01 10.25
CA ARG A 131 19.22 -10.29 9.51
C ARG A 131 18.93 -8.80 9.49
N PHE A 132 19.93 -8.01 9.83
CA PHE A 132 19.96 -6.59 9.50
C PHE A 132 20.70 -6.44 8.17
N CYS A 133 20.02 -5.85 7.20
CA CYS A 133 20.54 -5.60 5.87
C CYS A 133 21.77 -4.68 5.94
N THR A 134 22.73 -4.86 5.07
CA THR A 134 23.84 -3.92 4.87
C THR A 134 24.36 -4.11 3.46
N ASN A 135 24.75 -3.01 2.81
CA ASN A 135 25.47 -3.05 1.54
C ASN A 135 26.88 -2.45 1.66
N SER A 136 27.72 -2.68 0.65
CA SER A 136 29.12 -2.23 0.64
C SER A 136 29.29 -0.71 0.64
N SER A 137 28.23 0.03 0.29
CA SER A 137 28.20 1.50 0.23
C SER A 137 27.73 2.12 1.55
N GLY A 138 27.48 1.31 2.59
CA GLY A 138 27.00 1.76 3.90
C GLY A 138 25.48 2.00 3.98
N GLY A 139 24.72 1.65 2.94
CA GLY A 139 23.26 1.73 2.92
C GLY A 139 22.58 0.63 3.74
N GLY A 140 21.29 0.86 4.05
CA GLY A 140 20.45 -0.03 4.85
C GLY A 140 19.72 -1.11 4.05
N GLY A 141 19.88 -1.15 2.72
CA GLY A 141 19.29 -2.14 1.82
C GLY A 141 19.93 -3.53 1.89
N CYS A 142 19.12 -4.56 1.66
CA CYS A 142 19.55 -5.96 1.50
C CYS A 142 19.93 -6.29 0.04
N ILE A 143 19.15 -5.80 -0.92
CA ILE A 143 19.32 -6.00 -2.37
C ILE A 143 19.95 -4.74 -2.97
N GLY A 144 19.46 -3.56 -2.56
CA GLY A 144 19.93 -2.27 -3.02
C GLY A 144 21.39 -2.02 -2.65
N THR A 145 22.19 -1.53 -3.59
CA THR A 145 23.64 -1.30 -3.41
C THR A 145 24.01 0.15 -3.14
N SER A 146 23.03 1.05 -3.14
CA SER A 146 23.23 2.48 -2.94
C SER A 146 23.42 2.87 -1.49
N ALA A 147 24.19 3.92 -1.23
CA ALA A 147 24.36 4.48 0.11
C ALA A 147 23.05 5.07 0.66
N ALA A 148 22.16 5.55 -0.22
CA ALA A 148 20.84 6.06 0.16
C ALA A 148 19.80 4.95 0.35
N GLY A 149 20.05 3.76 -0.23
CA GLY A 149 19.11 2.65 -0.27
C GLY A 149 18.79 2.06 1.10
N ASN A 150 17.51 1.74 1.29
CA ASN A 150 16.94 1.18 2.51
C ASN A 150 16.18 -0.11 2.21
N MET A 151 16.16 -1.05 3.15
CA MET A 151 15.15 -2.11 3.12
C MET A 151 13.85 -1.50 3.63
N HIS A 152 13.01 -1.02 2.72
CA HIS A 152 11.81 -0.26 3.04
C HIS A 152 10.52 -1.08 2.82
N THR A 153 10.63 -2.39 2.61
CA THR A 153 9.47 -3.28 2.46
C THR A 153 8.87 -3.65 3.82
N LYS A 154 7.53 -3.57 3.94
CA LYS A 154 6.78 -3.98 5.13
C LYS A 154 5.81 -5.09 4.77
N MET A 155 6.23 -6.33 5.00
CA MET A 155 5.57 -7.52 4.48
C MET A 155 5.79 -8.68 5.43
N PHE A 156 4.78 -9.53 5.59
CA PHE A 156 4.90 -10.82 6.25
C PHE A 156 4.22 -11.90 5.40
N THR A 157 4.81 -13.09 5.39
CA THR A 157 4.16 -14.29 4.86
C THR A 157 4.06 -15.34 5.97
N PHE A 158 2.94 -16.06 5.98
CA PHE A 158 2.65 -17.12 6.94
C PHE A 158 2.29 -18.37 6.15
N SER A 159 3.02 -19.48 6.36
CA SER A 159 2.65 -20.74 5.70
C SER A 159 1.28 -21.22 6.13
N GLN A 160 0.88 -20.90 7.38
CA GLN A 160 -0.44 -21.09 7.93
C GLN A 160 -0.68 -20.11 9.10
N THR A 161 -1.86 -19.51 9.17
CA THR A 161 -2.35 -18.76 10.34
C THR A 161 -3.88 -18.80 10.37
N ARG A 162 -4.55 -17.92 11.13
CA ARG A 162 -6.02 -17.80 11.12
C ARG A 162 -6.46 -16.46 10.56
N ASP A 163 -7.60 -16.44 9.89
CA ASP A 163 -8.28 -15.18 9.55
C ASP A 163 -8.99 -14.57 10.78
N PRO A 164 -9.54 -13.34 10.70
CA PRO A 164 -10.23 -12.71 11.84
C PRO A 164 -11.44 -13.48 12.37
N ASN A 165 -11.99 -14.42 11.59
CA ASN A 165 -13.08 -15.31 12.02
C ASN A 165 -12.56 -16.59 12.70
N GLY A 166 -11.25 -16.71 12.90
CA GLY A 166 -10.61 -17.87 13.52
C GLY A 166 -10.44 -19.06 12.58
N VAL A 167 -10.74 -18.94 11.28
CA VAL A 167 -10.58 -20.04 10.32
C VAL A 167 -9.11 -20.20 9.98
N ALA A 168 -8.59 -21.44 10.02
CA ALA A 168 -7.22 -21.71 9.62
C ALA A 168 -7.04 -21.52 8.11
N ARG A 169 -6.00 -20.79 7.70
CA ARG A 169 -5.71 -20.40 6.33
C ARG A 169 -4.24 -20.67 6.00
N PRO A 170 -3.93 -21.43 4.95
CA PRO A 170 -2.57 -21.54 4.41
C PRO A 170 -2.21 -20.33 3.53
N TYR A 171 -0.91 -20.20 3.23
CA TYR A 171 -0.36 -19.28 2.23
C TYR A 171 -0.88 -17.84 2.36
N VAL A 172 -0.67 -17.27 3.55
CA VAL A 172 -1.19 -15.94 3.89
C VAL A 172 -0.10 -14.91 3.67
N VAL A 173 -0.49 -13.80 3.05
CA VAL A 173 0.38 -12.66 2.75
C VAL A 173 -0.20 -11.42 3.42
N TRP A 174 0.62 -10.69 4.16
CA TRP A 174 0.31 -9.38 4.76
C TRP A 174 1.31 -8.35 4.24
N PHE A 175 0.86 -7.17 3.84
CA PHE A 175 1.73 -6.08 3.38
C PHE A 175 1.07 -4.72 3.56
N GLY A 176 1.85 -3.64 3.51
CA GLY A 176 1.30 -2.29 3.44
C GLY A 176 2.31 -1.19 3.75
N SER A 177 1.80 -0.07 4.27
CA SER A 177 2.59 1.15 4.48
C SER A 177 3.21 1.29 5.89
N SER A 178 2.68 0.57 6.87
CA SER A 178 3.02 0.77 8.29
C SER A 178 4.43 0.29 8.61
N ASN A 179 5.26 1.18 9.15
CA ASN A 179 6.41 0.73 9.96
C ASN A 179 5.91 0.11 11.27
N LEU A 180 6.79 -0.58 11.99
CA LEU A 180 6.49 -1.19 13.30
C LEU A 180 7.06 -0.35 14.44
N THR A 181 6.99 0.98 14.29
CA THR A 181 7.40 1.98 15.29
C THR A 181 6.17 2.72 15.80
N TYR A 182 6.17 3.17 17.06
CA TYR A 182 5.03 3.92 17.61
C TYR A 182 4.71 5.18 16.79
N ALA A 183 5.74 5.95 16.41
CA ALA A 183 5.58 7.25 15.76
C ALA A 183 4.97 7.22 14.35
N SER A 184 5.09 6.11 13.62
CA SER A 184 4.56 6.03 12.25
C SER A 184 3.69 4.81 11.99
N GLY A 185 3.57 3.87 12.93
CA GLY A 185 2.58 2.82 12.87
C GLY A 185 1.26 3.33 13.42
N PRO A 186 1.06 3.31 14.75
CA PRO A 186 -0.19 3.70 15.37
C PRO A 186 -0.42 5.22 15.47
N ASP A 187 0.61 6.06 15.34
CA ASP A 187 0.47 7.53 15.40
C ASP A 187 0.26 8.19 14.00
N ALA A 188 0.09 7.39 12.94
CA ALA A 188 -0.06 7.88 11.57
C ALA A 188 -1.16 7.13 10.80
N PHE A 189 -1.69 7.75 9.75
CA PHE A 189 -2.57 7.07 8.80
C PHE A 189 -1.78 6.06 8.00
N ASN A 190 -2.19 4.80 8.05
CA ASN A 190 -1.61 3.70 7.28
C ASN A 190 -2.70 2.76 6.81
N ASN A 191 -2.32 1.90 5.87
CA ASN A 191 -3.13 0.79 5.41
C ASN A 191 -2.28 -0.48 5.30
N THR A 192 -2.94 -1.62 5.46
CA THR A 192 -2.38 -2.94 5.19
C THR A 192 -3.43 -3.84 4.58
N VAL A 193 -2.98 -4.83 3.81
CA VAL A 193 -3.84 -5.84 3.18
C VAL A 193 -3.31 -7.21 3.56
N THR A 194 -4.23 -8.09 3.96
CA THR A 194 -4.00 -9.51 4.17
C THR A 194 -4.78 -10.31 3.14
N ILE A 195 -4.10 -11.19 2.43
CA ILE A 195 -4.68 -12.08 1.43
C ILE A 195 -4.45 -13.52 1.90
N TYR A 196 -5.53 -14.29 1.94
CA TYR A 196 -5.52 -15.68 2.39
C TYR A 196 -5.57 -16.66 1.21
N ASP A 197 -5.05 -17.88 1.40
CA ASP A 197 -5.07 -18.96 0.41
C ASP A 197 -4.39 -18.56 -0.93
N ALA A 198 -3.35 -17.72 -0.89
CA ALA A 198 -2.76 -17.06 -2.05
C ALA A 198 -1.37 -17.61 -2.42
N VAL A 199 -1.30 -18.92 -2.70
CA VAL A 199 -0.03 -19.66 -2.91
C VAL A 199 0.96 -18.99 -3.88
N THR A 200 0.51 -18.55 -5.06
CA THR A 200 1.41 -17.95 -6.05
C THR A 200 2.00 -16.61 -5.59
N LEU A 201 1.18 -15.78 -4.92
CA LEU A 201 1.67 -14.51 -4.37
C LEU A 201 2.59 -14.76 -3.16
N TYR A 202 2.23 -15.71 -2.31
CA TYR A 202 3.05 -16.18 -1.18
C TYR A 202 4.43 -16.63 -1.65
N ASP A 203 4.51 -17.39 -2.74
CA ASP A 203 5.77 -17.86 -3.31
C ASP A 203 6.59 -16.70 -3.91
N GLY A 204 5.96 -15.76 -4.62
CA GLY A 204 6.64 -14.58 -5.15
C GLY A 204 7.21 -13.68 -4.05
N PHE A 205 6.44 -13.44 -2.99
CA PHE A 205 6.89 -12.67 -1.83
C PHE A 205 8.00 -13.38 -1.07
N ASN A 206 7.96 -14.71 -1.01
CA ASN A 206 9.04 -15.50 -0.44
C ASN A 206 10.31 -15.54 -1.31
N ALA A 207 10.18 -15.45 -2.65
CA ALA A 207 11.31 -15.28 -3.54
C ALA A 207 12.00 -13.94 -3.26
N ASN A 208 11.23 -12.85 -3.16
CA ASN A 208 11.74 -11.54 -2.76
C ASN A 208 12.43 -11.56 -1.39
N PHE A 209 11.78 -12.15 -0.39
CA PHE A 209 12.36 -12.34 0.94
C PHE A 209 13.67 -13.14 0.87
N SER A 210 13.74 -14.19 0.05
CA SER A 210 14.93 -15.01 -0.07
C SER A 210 16.09 -14.26 -0.71
N ASP A 211 15.82 -13.39 -1.69
CA ASP A 211 16.84 -12.52 -2.28
C ASP A 211 17.36 -11.49 -1.28
N MET A 212 16.46 -10.87 -0.49
CA MET A 212 16.83 -9.98 0.61
C MET A 212 17.63 -10.71 1.69
N TRP A 213 17.16 -11.87 2.14
CA TRP A 213 17.84 -12.69 3.15
C TRP A 213 19.26 -13.02 2.72
N ASN A 214 19.44 -13.40 1.46
CA ASN A 214 20.75 -13.74 0.90
C ASN A 214 21.57 -12.52 0.50
N ARG A 215 21.05 -11.30 0.66
CA ARG A 215 21.65 -10.03 0.21
C ARG A 215 22.15 -10.11 -1.23
N ARG A 216 21.27 -10.56 -2.13
CA ARG A 216 21.60 -10.69 -3.55
C ARG A 216 21.55 -9.31 -4.20
N HIS A 217 22.68 -8.91 -4.77
CA HIS A 217 22.83 -7.65 -5.49
C HIS A 217 22.80 -7.88 -7.01
N PHE A 218 22.31 -6.89 -7.74
CA PHE A 218 22.15 -6.94 -9.19
C PHE A 218 22.85 -5.75 -9.85
N SER A 219 23.33 -5.95 -11.07
CA SER A 219 24.02 -4.90 -11.83
C SER A 219 23.14 -3.66 -11.99
N GLY A 220 23.72 -2.47 -11.88
CA GLY A 220 22.97 -1.21 -12.07
C GLY A 220 21.93 -0.91 -10.99
N ASN A 221 21.98 -1.59 -9.83
CA ASN A 221 20.96 -1.54 -8.79
C ASN A 221 19.56 -1.94 -9.30
N ASP A 222 19.52 -2.90 -10.22
CA ASP A 222 18.32 -3.26 -10.98
C ASP A 222 17.76 -4.62 -10.57
N TYR A 223 16.92 -4.61 -9.53
CA TYR A 223 16.26 -5.82 -9.05
C TYR A 223 15.05 -6.19 -9.92
N TYR A 224 14.20 -5.23 -10.22
CA TYR A 224 13.00 -5.45 -11.01
C TYR A 224 13.34 -5.88 -12.44
N ASP A 225 12.89 -7.06 -12.85
CA ASP A 225 13.10 -7.58 -14.19
C ASP A 225 11.96 -8.51 -14.58
N SER A 226 10.98 -7.95 -15.29
CA SER A 226 9.81 -8.68 -15.77
C SER A 226 10.14 -9.82 -16.74
N ALA A 227 11.28 -9.78 -17.44
CA ALA A 227 11.65 -10.81 -18.41
C ALA A 227 12.12 -12.09 -17.72
N SER A 228 12.84 -11.97 -16.58
CA SER A 228 13.22 -13.12 -15.75
C SER A 228 12.18 -13.47 -14.67
N GLY A 229 11.18 -12.61 -14.44
CA GLY A 229 10.21 -12.74 -13.36
C GLY A 229 10.73 -12.29 -11.99
N ARG A 230 11.93 -11.71 -11.93
CA ARG A 230 12.52 -11.18 -10.70
C ARG A 230 11.85 -9.86 -10.32
N GLY A 231 11.40 -9.74 -9.07
CA GLY A 231 10.63 -8.58 -8.62
C GLY A 231 9.29 -8.39 -9.35
N TYR A 232 8.82 -9.38 -10.12
CA TYR A 232 7.62 -9.31 -10.96
C TYR A 232 6.75 -10.54 -10.71
N TYR A 233 5.85 -10.45 -9.73
CA TYR A 233 5.09 -11.57 -9.21
C TYR A 233 3.63 -11.46 -9.66
N LEU A 234 3.32 -12.01 -10.84
CA LEU A 234 1.95 -12.06 -11.33
C LEU A 234 1.15 -13.17 -10.64
N ALA A 235 0.05 -12.82 -10.00
CA ALA A 235 -0.77 -13.77 -9.27
C ALA A 235 -2.23 -13.34 -9.18
N ASN A 236 -3.08 -14.30 -8.81
CA ASN A 236 -4.45 -14.03 -8.41
C ASN A 236 -4.55 -14.15 -6.88
N PRO A 237 -5.00 -13.12 -6.15
CA PRO A 237 -5.80 -11.99 -6.63
C PRO A 237 -5.00 -10.69 -6.74
N ALA A 238 -3.67 -10.73 -6.73
CA ALA A 238 -2.86 -9.52 -6.76
C ALA A 238 -1.51 -9.77 -7.41
N ASP A 239 -0.99 -8.75 -8.09
CA ASP A 239 0.34 -8.73 -8.67
C ASP A 239 1.28 -7.91 -7.76
N GLY A 240 2.47 -8.44 -7.48
CA GLY A 240 3.52 -7.77 -6.71
C GLY A 240 4.68 -7.30 -7.59
N TYR A 241 5.17 -6.09 -7.31
CA TYR A 241 6.28 -5.45 -8.01
C TYR A 241 7.29 -4.96 -6.98
N ALA A 242 8.50 -5.49 -7.02
CA ALA A 242 9.54 -5.16 -6.04
C ALA A 242 10.67 -4.35 -6.67
N SER A 243 11.02 -3.24 -6.02
CA SER A 243 12.14 -2.37 -6.37
C SER A 243 13.44 -2.85 -5.67
N PRO A 244 14.62 -2.30 -6.02
CA PRO A 244 14.88 -1.20 -6.94
C PRO A 244 14.67 -1.55 -8.42
N GLU A 245 14.13 -0.61 -9.20
CA GLU A 245 14.14 -0.64 -10.67
C GLU A 245 15.42 0.05 -11.17
N GLY A 246 16.01 -0.42 -12.27
CA GLY A 246 17.19 0.21 -12.85
C GLY A 246 16.95 1.66 -13.31
N LEU A 247 18.00 2.48 -13.34
CA LEU A 247 17.90 3.84 -13.90
C LEU A 247 17.46 3.79 -15.37
N ASN A 248 16.55 4.69 -15.74
CA ASN A 248 15.95 4.79 -17.08
C ASN A 248 15.11 3.58 -17.52
N GLN A 249 14.77 2.66 -16.61
CA GLN A 249 13.73 1.68 -16.87
C GLN A 249 12.35 2.32 -16.81
N THR A 250 11.33 1.50 -17.11
CA THR A 250 9.95 1.84 -16.81
C THR A 250 9.76 2.11 -15.32
N ASP A 251 8.68 2.78 -14.96
CA ASP A 251 8.26 2.94 -13.58
C ASP A 251 7.03 2.04 -13.36
N THR A 252 7.07 1.11 -12.40
CA THR A 252 5.99 0.16 -12.16
C THR A 252 4.66 0.83 -11.81
N ILE A 253 4.66 1.93 -11.05
CA ILE A 253 3.43 2.70 -10.76
C ILE A 253 2.94 3.39 -12.02
N VAL A 254 3.81 4.03 -12.80
CA VAL A 254 3.45 4.66 -14.09
C VAL A 254 2.81 3.64 -15.02
N THR A 255 3.40 2.45 -15.12
CA THR A 255 2.89 1.38 -15.97
C THR A 255 1.49 0.95 -15.53
N ARG A 256 1.23 0.91 -14.22
CA ARG A 256 -0.09 0.53 -13.66
C ARG A 256 -1.14 1.63 -13.73
N LEU A 257 -0.76 2.90 -13.68
CA LEU A 257 -1.63 4.02 -14.03
C LEU A 257 -1.94 4.04 -15.53
N ASN A 258 -1.02 3.55 -16.37
CA ASN A 258 -1.25 3.46 -17.81
C ASN A 258 -2.25 2.36 -18.21
N ASP A 259 -2.57 1.41 -17.32
CA ASP A 259 -3.59 0.36 -17.56
C ASP A 259 -5.02 0.93 -17.75
N VAL A 260 -5.25 2.18 -17.35
CA VAL A 260 -6.57 2.83 -17.35
C VAL A 260 -6.68 3.80 -18.52
N THR A 261 -7.81 3.77 -19.20
CA THR A 261 -8.22 4.80 -20.16
C THR A 261 -9.07 5.84 -19.42
N PRO A 262 -8.57 7.06 -19.18
CA PRO A 262 -9.33 8.08 -18.47
C PRO A 262 -10.49 8.62 -19.32
N ASP A 263 -11.62 8.87 -18.67
CA ASP A 263 -12.80 9.54 -19.21
C ASP A 263 -13.51 10.30 -18.07
N ALA A 264 -14.66 10.93 -18.35
CA ALA A 264 -15.43 11.69 -17.37
C ALA A 264 -15.94 10.85 -16.17
N ASN A 265 -16.07 9.53 -16.32
CA ASN A 265 -16.51 8.64 -15.24
C ASN A 265 -15.34 8.17 -14.35
N CYS A 266 -14.09 8.35 -14.79
CA CYS A 266 -12.91 7.96 -14.04
C CYS A 266 -12.82 8.73 -12.70
N ARG A 267 -12.39 8.02 -11.65
CA ARG A 267 -12.11 8.54 -10.31
C ARG A 267 -10.77 8.00 -9.82
N LEU A 268 -9.80 8.88 -9.58
CA LEU A 268 -8.47 8.54 -9.03
C LEU A 268 -8.29 9.22 -7.66
N ARG A 269 -7.98 8.42 -6.64
CA ARG A 269 -7.71 8.91 -5.27
C ARG A 269 -6.33 8.44 -4.81
N ILE A 270 -5.50 9.35 -4.33
CA ILE A 270 -4.10 9.08 -4.01
C ILE A 270 -3.82 9.46 -2.55
N GLY A 271 -3.50 8.47 -1.71
CA GLY A 271 -3.03 8.68 -0.34
C GLY A 271 -1.52 8.45 -0.27
N MET A 272 -0.75 9.50 0.02
CA MET A 272 0.70 9.44 -0.06
C MET A 272 1.40 10.15 1.10
N SER A 273 2.40 9.51 1.69
CA SER A 273 3.16 10.15 2.77
C SER A 273 3.94 11.37 2.29
N PHE A 274 4.63 11.25 1.16
CA PHE A 274 5.29 12.36 0.51
C PHE A 274 5.50 12.11 -0.99
N VAL A 275 5.69 13.20 -1.73
CA VAL A 275 5.98 13.20 -3.17
C VAL A 275 7.21 14.06 -3.40
N THR A 276 8.11 13.65 -4.30
CA THR A 276 9.26 14.47 -4.70
C THR A 276 9.25 14.75 -6.19
N THR A 277 10.21 15.56 -6.66
CA THR A 277 10.43 15.82 -8.10
C THR A 277 11.03 14.63 -8.85
N GLY A 278 11.42 13.56 -8.15
CA GLY A 278 12.21 12.46 -8.70
C GLY A 278 11.45 11.44 -9.55
N ARG A 279 10.11 11.57 -9.68
CA ARG A 279 9.28 10.68 -10.53
C ARG A 279 8.37 11.48 -11.45
N PRO A 280 8.91 12.27 -12.39
CA PRO A 280 8.12 13.15 -13.26
C PRO A 280 7.09 12.40 -14.12
N GLU A 281 7.36 11.15 -14.50
CA GLU A 281 6.42 10.33 -15.28
C GLU A 281 5.14 9.97 -14.50
N ILE A 282 5.20 9.87 -13.17
CA ILE A 282 3.98 9.72 -12.35
C ILE A 282 3.11 10.97 -12.47
N LEU A 283 3.72 12.15 -12.41
CA LEU A 283 3.00 13.43 -12.55
C LEU A 283 2.41 13.54 -13.96
N ALA A 284 3.14 13.11 -14.99
CA ALA A 284 2.64 13.03 -16.36
C ALA A 284 1.39 12.13 -16.47
N GLN A 285 1.38 10.97 -15.80
CA GLN A 285 0.19 10.11 -15.73
C GLN A 285 -0.97 10.78 -15.00
N VAL A 286 -0.74 11.42 -13.86
CA VAL A 286 -1.81 12.13 -13.13
C VAL A 286 -2.41 13.26 -13.98
N LYS A 287 -1.58 14.01 -14.69
CA LYS A 287 -2.02 15.02 -15.66
C LYS A 287 -2.80 14.41 -16.83
N ARG A 288 -2.37 13.26 -17.36
CA ARG A 288 -3.11 12.51 -18.39
C ARG A 288 -4.51 12.13 -17.91
N TYR A 289 -4.65 11.70 -16.66
CA TYR A 289 -5.95 11.41 -16.06
C TYR A 289 -6.85 12.65 -16.03
N ARG A 290 -6.34 13.79 -15.55
CA ARG A 290 -7.08 15.06 -15.55
C ARG A 290 -7.48 15.51 -16.96
N ALA A 291 -6.54 15.48 -17.90
CA ALA A 291 -6.78 15.88 -19.28
C ALA A 291 -7.81 14.99 -20.00
N GLY A 292 -7.88 13.71 -19.62
CA GLY A 292 -8.91 12.78 -20.10
C GLY A 292 -10.27 12.92 -19.41
N GLY A 293 -10.44 13.86 -18.47
CA GLY A 293 -11.70 14.11 -17.76
C GLY A 293 -11.85 13.38 -16.42
N CYS A 294 -10.85 12.64 -15.97
CA CYS A 294 -10.90 11.96 -14.68
C CYS A 294 -10.94 12.96 -13.51
N ALA A 295 -11.78 12.70 -12.51
CA ALA A 295 -11.70 13.40 -11.25
C ALA A 295 -10.54 12.83 -10.41
N VAL A 296 -9.64 13.71 -9.94
CA VAL A 296 -8.44 13.31 -9.20
C VAL A 296 -8.37 14.04 -7.87
N TRP A 297 -8.21 13.27 -6.79
CA TRP A 297 -8.01 13.77 -5.44
C TRP A 297 -6.74 13.20 -4.84
N MET A 298 -6.05 14.02 -4.06
CA MET A 298 -4.81 13.64 -3.40
C MET A 298 -4.81 14.12 -1.95
N VAL A 299 -4.50 13.22 -1.02
CA VAL A 299 -4.14 13.58 0.35
C VAL A 299 -2.66 13.28 0.57
N VAL A 300 -1.92 14.26 1.07
CA VAL A 300 -0.47 14.13 1.31
C VAL A 300 -0.14 14.42 2.77
N GLY A 301 0.85 13.68 3.28
CA GLY A 301 1.44 13.92 4.59
C GLY A 301 2.04 15.30 4.75
N GLY A 302 2.35 15.62 6.00
CA GLY A 302 2.90 16.90 6.43
C GLY A 302 2.57 17.14 7.88
N ASP A 303 2.68 18.39 8.30
CA ASP A 303 2.21 18.88 9.60
C ASP A 303 1.86 20.37 9.52
N SER A 304 1.21 20.91 10.55
CA SER A 304 0.79 22.31 10.60
C SER A 304 1.94 23.32 10.63
N THR A 305 3.16 22.89 10.99
CA THR A 305 4.33 23.77 11.12
C THR A 305 5.09 23.86 9.81
N ASP A 306 5.47 22.73 9.23
CA ASP A 306 6.28 22.66 8.03
C ASP A 306 5.43 22.69 6.75
N GLY A 307 4.17 22.27 6.85
CA GLY A 307 3.25 22.16 5.72
C GLY A 307 3.34 20.79 5.03
N ILE A 308 2.91 20.75 3.78
CA ILE A 308 2.80 19.55 2.96
C ILE A 308 4.18 18.98 2.62
N SER A 309 4.32 17.66 2.70
CA SER A 309 5.53 16.93 2.28
C SER A 309 5.56 16.76 0.75
N MET A 310 5.57 17.89 0.03
CA MET A 310 5.61 17.97 -1.42
C MET A 310 6.32 19.26 -1.86
N PRO A 311 7.33 19.20 -2.74
CA PRO A 311 7.99 20.39 -3.29
C PRO A 311 7.01 21.31 -4.02
N GLN A 312 7.26 22.63 -3.94
CA GLN A 312 6.41 23.65 -4.57
C GLN A 312 6.21 23.44 -6.08
N SER A 313 7.23 22.94 -6.80
CA SER A 313 7.13 22.66 -8.23
C SER A 313 6.08 21.58 -8.53
N VAL A 314 6.14 20.44 -7.85
CA VAL A 314 5.17 19.35 -7.96
C VAL A 314 3.77 19.80 -7.53
N TYR A 315 3.71 20.54 -6.42
CA TYR A 315 2.48 21.11 -5.88
C TYR A 315 1.77 22.02 -6.88
N ASN A 316 2.49 22.97 -7.47
CA ASN A 316 1.95 23.89 -8.46
C ASN A 316 1.53 23.17 -9.74
N GLU A 317 2.34 22.23 -10.22
CA GLU A 317 2.09 21.47 -11.45
C GLU A 317 0.79 20.63 -11.35
N LEU A 318 0.57 19.96 -10.22
CA LEU A 318 -0.65 19.17 -9.99
C LEU A 318 -1.88 20.07 -9.80
N LEU A 319 -1.75 21.20 -9.10
CA LEU A 319 -2.84 22.17 -8.98
C LEU A 319 -3.22 22.79 -10.34
N ASP A 320 -2.25 23.09 -11.20
CA ASP A 320 -2.50 23.60 -12.56
C ASP A 320 -3.22 22.59 -13.44
N ALA A 321 -3.00 21.29 -13.21
CA ALA A 321 -3.75 20.23 -13.86
C ALA A 321 -5.17 20.03 -13.27
N GLY A 322 -5.51 20.78 -12.22
CA GLY A 322 -6.81 20.71 -11.53
C GLY A 322 -6.93 19.52 -10.58
N VAL A 323 -5.82 18.97 -10.07
CA VAL A 323 -5.87 17.96 -9.01
C VAL A 323 -6.34 18.61 -7.71
N ASN A 324 -7.30 17.99 -7.03
CA ASN A 324 -7.77 18.46 -5.73
C ASN A 324 -6.85 17.93 -4.62
N ILE A 325 -5.95 18.77 -4.12
CA ILE A 325 -4.94 18.38 -3.13
C ILE A 325 -5.35 18.83 -1.74
N ARG A 326 -5.17 17.96 -0.74
CA ARG A 326 -5.24 18.30 0.67
C ARG A 326 -4.01 17.83 1.43
N ARG A 327 -3.56 18.64 2.39
CA ARG A 327 -2.55 18.24 3.36
C ARG A 327 -3.24 17.66 4.59
N LYS A 328 -2.74 16.55 5.11
CA LYS A 328 -3.15 16.02 6.41
C LYS A 328 -1.95 15.60 7.23
N ASP A 329 -1.97 15.98 8.51
CA ASP A 329 -0.96 15.59 9.48
C ASP A 329 -0.81 14.07 9.54
N LYS A 330 0.44 13.61 9.56
CA LYS A 330 0.79 12.20 9.79
C LYS A 330 0.11 11.22 8.82
N VAL A 331 -0.11 11.61 7.56
CA VAL A 331 -0.37 10.60 6.52
C VAL A 331 0.91 9.85 6.22
N HIS A 332 0.91 8.54 6.46
CA HIS A 332 2.00 7.63 6.14
C HIS A 332 1.58 6.54 5.14
N ASP A 333 0.36 6.65 4.60
CA ASP A 333 -0.13 5.84 3.50
C ASP A 333 0.74 5.90 2.24
N LYS A 334 0.70 4.82 1.47
CA LYS A 334 1.19 4.75 0.09
C LYS A 334 0.21 3.90 -0.73
N PHE A 335 -0.90 4.49 -1.16
CA PHE A 335 -1.89 3.80 -1.97
C PHE A 335 -2.51 4.73 -3.01
N PHE A 336 -3.10 4.12 -4.04
CA PHE A 336 -4.06 4.83 -4.87
C PHE A 336 -5.21 3.90 -5.27
N LEU A 337 -6.36 4.49 -5.53
CA LEU A 337 -7.59 3.81 -5.93
C LEU A 337 -8.02 4.34 -7.27
N VAL A 338 -8.42 3.44 -8.16
CA VAL A 338 -8.99 3.82 -9.45
C VAL A 338 -10.32 3.14 -9.65
N TYR A 339 -11.36 3.93 -9.84
CA TYR A 339 -12.51 3.50 -10.61
C TYR A 339 -12.33 4.05 -12.03
N GLY A 340 -12.33 3.18 -13.02
CA GLY A 340 -12.06 3.60 -14.39
C GLY A 340 -12.11 2.45 -15.39
N LYS A 341 -11.89 2.80 -16.66
CA LYS A 341 -11.99 1.88 -17.78
C LYS A 341 -10.68 1.12 -18.01
N TYR A 342 -10.71 -0.19 -17.83
CA TYR A 342 -9.64 -1.14 -18.13
C TYR A 342 -9.99 -1.87 -19.44
N GLY A 343 -9.32 -1.50 -20.53
CA GLY A 343 -9.72 -1.94 -21.87
C GLY A 343 -11.12 -1.44 -22.21
N THR A 344 -12.11 -2.33 -22.29
CA THR A 344 -13.51 -1.98 -22.61
C THR A 344 -14.42 -1.89 -21.39
N SER A 345 -13.98 -2.37 -20.22
CA SER A 345 -14.83 -2.53 -19.03
C SER A 345 -14.43 -1.59 -17.90
N TYR A 346 -15.40 -1.11 -17.12
CA TYR A 346 -15.10 -0.41 -15.88
C TYR A 346 -14.80 -1.39 -14.75
N GLY A 347 -13.96 -0.96 -13.81
CA GLY A 347 -13.70 -1.71 -12.59
C GLY A 347 -13.15 -0.81 -11.50
N TYR A 348 -13.27 -1.30 -10.27
CA TYR A 348 -12.72 -0.70 -9.06
C TYR A 348 -11.43 -1.42 -8.72
N ARG A 349 -10.34 -0.69 -8.51
CA ARG A 349 -9.05 -1.30 -8.19
C ARG A 349 -8.30 -0.55 -7.10
N VAL A 350 -7.69 -1.33 -6.23
CA VAL A 350 -6.82 -0.88 -5.14
C VAL A 350 -5.37 -1.19 -5.47
N TYR A 351 -4.50 -0.21 -5.20
CA TYR A 351 -3.06 -0.34 -5.32
C TYR A 351 -2.44 0.14 -4.01
N SER A 352 -1.56 -0.65 -3.40
CA SER A 352 -0.94 -0.30 -2.12
C SER A 352 0.46 -0.89 -2.00
N GLY A 353 1.23 -0.45 -1.02
CA GLY A 353 2.56 -0.95 -0.75
C GLY A 353 3.34 -0.08 0.22
N SER A 354 4.65 -0.14 0.10
CA SER A 354 5.57 0.65 0.91
C SER A 354 6.15 1.88 0.19
N GLN A 355 5.98 1.94 -1.14
CA GLN A 355 6.68 2.85 -2.04
C GLN A 355 6.10 4.27 -2.02
N ASN A 356 6.89 5.25 -1.56
CA ASN A 356 6.54 6.67 -1.72
C ASN A 356 6.74 7.12 -3.18
N TRP A 357 6.20 8.27 -3.55
CA TRP A 357 6.40 8.84 -4.89
C TRP A 357 7.69 9.65 -4.97
N SER A 358 8.82 8.97 -4.82
CA SER A 358 10.18 9.53 -4.88
C SER A 358 11.15 8.64 -5.66
N GLN A 359 12.23 9.23 -6.19
CA GLN A 359 13.26 8.48 -6.92
C GLN A 359 13.92 7.41 -6.04
N ASP A 360 14.24 7.71 -4.78
CA ASP A 360 14.79 6.71 -3.85
C ASP A 360 13.89 5.47 -3.73
N ALA A 361 12.57 5.66 -3.66
CA ALA A 361 11.64 4.55 -3.56
C ALA A 361 11.56 3.74 -4.87
N LEU A 362 11.86 4.35 -6.02
CA LEU A 362 11.89 3.66 -7.31
C LEU A 362 13.19 2.89 -7.53
N ASN A 363 14.34 3.54 -7.34
CA ASN A 363 15.63 3.05 -7.83
C ASN A 363 16.66 2.74 -6.74
N GLU A 364 16.40 3.06 -5.46
CA GLU A 364 17.40 2.92 -4.40
C GLU A 364 16.95 1.96 -3.29
N ASN A 365 15.72 2.09 -2.82
CA ASN A 365 15.12 1.29 -1.77
C ASN A 365 14.60 -0.05 -2.29
N GLU A 366 14.54 -1.04 -1.39
CA GLU A 366 13.67 -2.20 -1.57
C GLU A 366 12.25 -1.85 -1.11
N GLU A 367 11.32 -1.80 -2.06
CA GLU A 367 9.91 -1.53 -1.83
C GLU A 367 9.08 -2.66 -2.42
N MET A 368 7.87 -2.85 -1.89
CA MET A 368 6.86 -3.72 -2.50
C MET A 368 5.65 -2.87 -2.89
N PHE A 369 5.32 -2.88 -4.17
CA PHE A 369 4.12 -2.28 -4.74
C PHE A 369 3.18 -3.39 -5.21
N VAL A 370 1.91 -3.33 -4.82
CA VAL A 370 0.93 -4.38 -5.09
C VAL A 370 -0.29 -3.81 -5.80
N LYS A 371 -0.65 -4.44 -6.92
CA LYS A 371 -1.90 -4.20 -7.65
C LYS A 371 -2.89 -5.32 -7.32
N MET A 372 -4.02 -4.95 -6.71
CA MET A 372 -5.11 -5.90 -6.49
C MET A 372 -5.88 -6.16 -7.81
N ALA A 373 -6.47 -7.35 -7.94
CA ALA A 373 -7.41 -7.65 -9.01
C ALA A 373 -8.62 -6.69 -8.94
N PRO A 374 -9.25 -6.38 -10.07
CA PRO A 374 -10.39 -5.47 -10.08
C PRO A 374 -11.61 -6.11 -9.40
N GLU A 375 -12.40 -5.29 -8.72
CA GLU A 375 -13.77 -5.58 -8.32
C GLU A 375 -14.69 -5.00 -9.41
N THR A 376 -15.52 -5.84 -10.05
CA THR A 376 -16.31 -5.46 -11.26
C THR A 376 -17.83 -5.54 -11.07
N GLY A 377 -18.30 -5.81 -9.86
CA GLY A 377 -19.74 -5.86 -9.51
C GLY A 377 -20.21 -4.59 -8.79
N THR A 378 -21.47 -4.62 -8.33
CA THR A 378 -22.07 -3.56 -7.50
C THR A 378 -21.55 -3.54 -6.06
N VAL A 379 -20.76 -4.54 -5.69
CA VAL A 379 -20.17 -4.70 -4.36
C VAL A 379 -18.65 -4.77 -4.51
N HIS A 380 -17.97 -3.79 -3.94
CA HIS A 380 -16.51 -3.63 -4.01
C HIS A 380 -15.96 -3.26 -2.61
N PRO A 381 -16.02 -4.19 -1.64
CA PRO A 381 -15.73 -3.91 -0.24
C PRO A 381 -14.28 -3.49 0.01
N LEU A 382 -13.32 -4.02 -0.76
CA LEU A 382 -11.92 -3.61 -0.59
C LEU A 382 -11.74 -2.16 -1.04
N TYR A 383 -12.24 -1.82 -2.24
CA TYR A 383 -12.23 -0.45 -2.74
C TYR A 383 -12.97 0.50 -1.78
N ASN A 384 -14.14 0.12 -1.28
CA ASN A 384 -14.92 0.94 -0.34
C ASN A 384 -14.20 1.19 0.98
N GLY A 385 -13.50 0.19 1.52
CA GLY A 385 -12.68 0.34 2.72
C GLY A 385 -11.61 1.41 2.53
N PHE A 386 -10.82 1.29 1.46
CA PHE A 386 -9.80 2.26 1.14
C PHE A 386 -10.37 3.65 0.79
N TYR A 387 -11.51 3.70 0.11
CA TYR A 387 -12.22 4.94 -0.21
C TYR A 387 -12.64 5.67 1.06
N ASN A 388 -13.23 4.96 2.03
CA ASN A 388 -13.61 5.54 3.32
C ASN A 388 -12.36 6.01 4.09
N HIS A 389 -11.27 5.22 4.11
CA HIS A 389 -10.01 5.60 4.76
C HIS A 389 -9.39 6.85 4.13
N PHE A 390 -9.38 6.92 2.79
CA PHE A 390 -8.98 8.10 2.05
C PHE A 390 -9.79 9.32 2.47
N ASN A 391 -11.12 9.19 2.50
CA ASN A 391 -12.02 10.28 2.86
C ASN A 391 -11.85 10.72 4.31
N ASP A 392 -11.55 9.82 5.25
CA ASP A 392 -11.25 10.18 6.63
C ASP A 392 -10.06 11.15 6.73
N ALA A 393 -8.98 10.87 5.98
CA ALA A 393 -7.82 11.75 5.93
C ALA A 393 -8.09 13.01 5.10
N TYR A 394 -8.71 12.86 3.94
CA TYR A 394 -8.96 13.94 2.97
C TYR A 394 -9.97 14.96 3.51
N ASN A 395 -11.15 14.52 3.97
CA ASN A 395 -12.21 15.42 4.42
C ASN A 395 -11.81 16.24 5.65
N ASN A 396 -10.90 15.72 6.48
CA ASN A 396 -10.34 16.40 7.66
C ASN A 396 -8.94 17.00 7.43
N GLY A 397 -8.55 17.19 6.17
CA GLY A 397 -7.30 17.83 5.76
C GLY A 397 -7.47 19.30 5.34
N VAL A 398 -6.36 20.03 5.27
CA VAL A 398 -6.31 21.42 4.80
C VAL A 398 -6.32 21.44 3.28
N THR A 399 -7.20 22.27 2.70
CA THR A 399 -7.26 22.44 1.23
C THR A 399 -6.08 23.23 0.72
N CYS A 400 -5.43 22.68 -0.30
CA CYS A 400 -4.23 23.24 -0.91
C CYS A 400 -4.56 24.13 -2.11
N SER A 401 -3.90 25.29 -2.16
CA SER A 401 -3.94 26.26 -3.25
C SER A 401 -2.56 26.87 -3.48
N LYS A 402 -2.31 27.49 -4.64
CA LYS A 402 -1.04 28.21 -4.87
C LYS A 402 -0.80 29.33 -3.86
N ALA A 403 -1.87 29.96 -3.36
CA ALA A 403 -1.79 31.11 -2.46
C ALA A 403 -1.39 30.73 -1.01
N ASN A 404 -1.61 29.48 -0.60
CA ASN A 404 -1.32 29.04 0.77
C ASN A 404 -0.15 28.04 0.87
N TYR A 405 0.68 27.87 -0.17
CA TYR A 405 1.87 27.03 -0.08
C TYR A 405 2.72 27.39 1.16
N PRO A 406 3.16 26.44 1.99
CA PRO A 406 3.15 24.97 1.82
C PRO A 406 1.87 24.28 2.32
N CYS A 407 0.69 24.85 2.11
CA CYS A 407 -0.61 24.30 2.50
C CYS A 407 -0.72 24.06 4.01
N ARG A 408 -0.31 25.05 4.82
CA ARG A 408 -0.33 24.95 6.29
C ARG A 408 -1.74 24.88 6.85
#